data_AF-A0A1F8J254-F1
#
_entry.id   AF-A0A1F8J254-F1
#
_cell.length_a   1.000
_cell.length_b   1.000
_cell.length_c   1.000
_cell.angle_alpha   90.00
_cell.angle_beta   90.00
_cell.angle_gamma   90.00
#
_symmetry.space_group_name_H-M   'P 1'
#
loop_
_entity.id
_entity.type
_entity.pdbx_description
1 polymer ?
#
loop_
_entity_poly.entity_id
_entity_poly.type
_entity_poly.pdbx_seq_one_letter_code
_entity_poly.pdbx_strand_id
1 'polypeptide(L)'
;MRIVVSTLFLFSYFLWGDESEVAVLSRRDTLSEEIQTASDPYFEGYIQALVDIHYAEYCVVVIVKDHKVWLANMPNNKMIANSIVSFVLDVPGVEAVHVLNGVPPEDKELREKYVNRPRINGIWFPQMTELYLPMIADPRNVTYTLGWRSGDRVIGAKTIDISLGDDFPIYRWLDAFWGGDIQIGIEAGIWSVFNMDPNPNIAKGWGELVNTDFYAGVPISMALGPWSFRLRGYHISSHLGDEYMIDHPEVIRLNPSIEAIDFFTSYQATEAIRVYVGPGVVVHSDRTFPWKPFYIEYGTEARFLGSKFHKQRLYGTCFLALFWRNEQELHFNFDGTYRAGYEFSKLQGIGRKFRLYVGYHHGYSLEGQFQKERTHYFEFNMNYGF
;
A
#
# COMPACT_ATOMS: atom_id res chain seq x y z
N MET A 1 -14.09 8.77 -21.47
CA MET A 1 -15.09 9.46 -20.62
C MET A 1 -16.36 8.64 -20.36
N ARG A 2 -17.05 8.05 -21.36
CA ARG A 2 -18.29 7.27 -21.12
C ARG A 2 -18.10 6.08 -20.15
N ILE A 3 -17.03 5.29 -20.28
CA ILE A 3 -16.75 4.13 -19.41
C ILE A 3 -16.50 4.56 -17.95
N VAL A 4 -15.68 5.59 -17.73
CA VAL A 4 -15.37 6.14 -16.40
C VAL A 4 -16.62 6.68 -15.70
N VAL A 5 -17.47 7.41 -16.43
CA VAL A 5 -18.74 7.92 -15.89
C VAL A 5 -19.68 6.75 -15.56
N SER A 6 -19.73 5.70 -16.38
CA SER A 6 -20.53 4.50 -16.09
C SER A 6 -20.08 3.77 -14.83
N THR A 7 -18.77 3.68 -14.55
CA THR A 7 -18.24 3.04 -13.34
C THR A 7 -18.55 3.83 -12.06
N LEU A 8 -18.46 5.16 -12.12
CA LEU A 8 -18.86 6.05 -11.01
C LEU A 8 -20.36 5.95 -10.70
N PHE A 9 -21.21 5.86 -11.73
CA PHE A 9 -22.66 5.68 -11.55
C PHE A 9 -23.00 4.32 -10.91
N LEU A 10 -22.31 3.24 -11.31
CA LEU A 10 -22.48 1.91 -10.69
C LEU A 10 -22.11 1.94 -9.20
N PHE A 11 -21.00 2.57 -8.81
CA PHE A 11 -20.61 2.69 -7.40
C PHE A 11 -21.58 3.53 -6.58
N SER A 12 -22.09 4.63 -7.15
CA SER A 12 -23.08 5.48 -6.46
C SER A 12 -24.38 4.74 -6.15
N TYR A 13 -24.82 3.83 -7.03
CA TYR A 13 -26.04 3.04 -6.84
C TYR A 13 -25.91 1.99 -5.73
N PHE A 14 -24.70 1.47 -5.46
CA PHE A 14 -24.44 0.52 -4.37
C PHE A 14 -24.34 1.17 -2.98
N LEU A 15 -24.06 2.48 -2.93
CA LEU A 15 -23.91 3.25 -1.70
C LEU A 15 -25.17 4.04 -1.35
N TRP A 16 -26.14 4.16 -2.28
CA TRP A 16 -27.38 4.89 -2.05
C TRP A 16 -28.39 4.02 -1.28
N GLY A 17 -28.32 4.08 0.04
CA GLY A 17 -29.26 3.42 0.94
C GLY A 17 -28.72 3.02 2.31
N ASP A 18 -27.48 3.39 2.66
CA ASP A 18 -26.87 3.00 3.93
C ASP A 18 -26.59 4.20 4.85
N GLU A 19 -26.85 4.00 6.15
CA GLU A 19 -26.47 4.94 7.20
C GLU A 19 -24.94 4.87 7.37
N SER A 20 -24.22 5.71 6.63
CA SER A 20 -22.77 5.83 6.79
C SER A 20 -22.43 6.58 8.08
N GLU A 21 -21.70 5.94 9.00
CA GLU A 21 -21.16 6.63 10.17
C GLU A 21 -19.79 7.23 9.86
N VAL A 22 -19.60 8.52 10.19
CA VAL A 22 -18.30 9.18 10.10
C VAL A 22 -17.45 8.71 11.28
N ALA A 23 -16.51 7.82 11.01
CA ALA A 23 -15.70 7.21 12.06
C ALA A 23 -14.33 6.75 11.55
N VAL A 24 -13.39 6.63 12.49
CA VAL A 24 -12.11 5.94 12.28
C VAL A 24 -12.36 4.42 12.41
N LEU A 25 -11.60 3.62 11.66
CA LEU A 25 -11.62 2.17 11.83
C LEU A 25 -11.19 1.79 13.25
N SER A 26 -11.97 0.91 13.86
CA SER A 26 -11.69 0.33 15.16
C SER A 26 -11.52 -1.19 15.00
N ARG A 27 -10.88 -1.83 15.98
CA ARG A 27 -10.69 -3.28 15.97
C ARG A 27 -12.02 -4.04 15.93
N ARG A 28 -13.06 -3.51 16.59
CA ARG A 28 -14.41 -4.09 16.63
C ARG A 28 -15.03 -4.26 15.25
N ASP A 29 -14.72 -3.38 14.30
CA ASP A 29 -15.30 -3.42 12.96
C ASP A 29 -14.87 -4.68 12.16
N THR A 30 -13.84 -5.40 12.63
CA THR A 30 -13.34 -6.62 12.00
C THR A 30 -13.97 -7.90 12.55
N LEU A 31 -14.64 -7.82 13.70
CA LEU A 31 -15.19 -8.95 14.44
C LEU A 31 -16.61 -9.26 13.96
N SER A 32 -16.98 -10.54 13.96
CA SER A 32 -18.34 -10.94 13.57
C SER A 32 -19.31 -10.71 14.73
N GLU A 33 -20.44 -10.06 14.47
CA GLU A 33 -21.49 -9.87 15.47
C GLU A 33 -22.22 -11.17 15.84
N GLU A 34 -22.20 -12.18 14.96
CA GLU A 34 -22.85 -13.49 15.19
C GLU A 34 -22.26 -14.23 16.40
N ILE A 35 -21.03 -13.87 16.78
CA ILE A 35 -20.28 -14.49 17.87
C ILE A 35 -20.92 -14.20 19.23
N GLN A 36 -21.73 -13.14 19.34
CA GLN A 36 -22.51 -12.85 20.55
C GLN A 36 -23.44 -13.99 20.95
N THR A 37 -23.81 -14.86 20.01
CA THR A 37 -24.70 -16.02 20.25
C THR A 37 -23.99 -17.37 20.18
N ALA A 38 -22.66 -17.36 20.03
CA ALA A 38 -21.87 -18.58 19.91
C ALA A 38 -21.79 -19.34 21.24
N SER A 39 -21.59 -20.66 21.18
CA SER A 39 -21.36 -21.47 22.38
C SER A 39 -20.00 -21.16 23.02
N ASP A 40 -19.90 -21.32 24.34
CA ASP A 40 -18.66 -21.05 25.08
C ASP A 40 -17.41 -21.73 24.48
N PRO A 41 -17.41 -23.00 24.04
CA PRO A 41 -16.21 -23.60 23.45
C PRO A 41 -15.79 -22.95 22.12
N TYR A 42 -16.76 -22.54 21.29
CA TYR A 42 -16.46 -21.80 20.07
C TYR A 42 -15.92 -20.41 20.41
N PHE A 43 -16.55 -19.72 21.36
CA PHE A 43 -16.19 -18.38 21.78
C PHE A 43 -14.81 -18.35 22.45
N GLU A 44 -14.48 -19.35 23.26
CA GLU A 44 -13.14 -19.59 23.82
C GLU A 44 -12.09 -19.73 22.74
N GLY A 45 -12.31 -20.63 21.77
CA GLY A 45 -11.39 -20.81 20.65
C GLY A 45 -11.22 -19.53 19.82
N TYR A 46 -12.30 -18.77 19.63
CA TYR A 46 -12.28 -17.50 18.91
C TYR A 46 -11.47 -16.42 19.64
N ILE A 47 -11.74 -16.20 20.93
CA ILE A 47 -11.01 -15.21 21.74
C ILE A 47 -9.57 -15.64 21.94
N GLN A 48 -9.29 -16.93 22.15
CA GLN A 48 -7.92 -17.45 22.21
C GLN A 48 -7.16 -17.14 20.93
N ALA A 49 -7.76 -17.38 19.76
CA ALA A 49 -7.13 -17.06 18.48
C ALA A 49 -6.87 -15.55 18.33
N LEU A 50 -7.81 -14.70 18.75
CA LEU A 50 -7.63 -13.24 18.75
C LEU A 50 -6.49 -12.79 19.68
N VAL A 51 -6.45 -13.31 20.90
CA VAL A 51 -5.37 -13.01 21.86
C VAL A 51 -4.03 -13.50 21.32
N ASP A 52 -3.98 -14.71 20.74
CA ASP A 52 -2.76 -15.25 20.12
C ASP A 52 -2.29 -14.38 18.95
N ILE A 53 -3.20 -13.86 18.11
CA ILE A 53 -2.83 -12.99 16.97
C ILE A 53 -2.13 -11.70 17.44
N HIS A 54 -2.52 -11.14 18.58
CA HIS A 54 -2.03 -9.84 19.04
C HIS A 54 -0.99 -9.90 20.17
N TYR A 55 -0.92 -11.02 20.88
CA TYR A 55 -0.19 -11.16 22.15
C TYR A 55 0.44 -12.56 22.32
N ALA A 56 0.71 -13.26 21.21
CA ALA A 56 1.29 -14.62 21.21
C ALA A 56 2.52 -14.75 22.13
N GLU A 57 3.34 -13.70 22.24
CA GLU A 57 4.58 -13.71 23.00
C GLU A 57 4.39 -13.89 24.51
N TYR A 58 3.21 -13.52 25.03
CA TYR A 58 2.87 -13.66 26.45
C TYR A 58 2.17 -14.98 26.76
N CYS A 59 1.76 -15.73 25.72
CA CYS A 59 1.11 -17.03 25.84
C CYS A 59 -0.08 -16.99 26.83
N VAL A 60 -0.91 -15.96 26.71
CA VAL A 60 -2.09 -15.78 27.55
C VAL A 60 -3.10 -16.88 27.25
N VAL A 61 -3.67 -17.46 28.30
CA VAL A 61 -4.67 -18.52 28.20
C VAL A 61 -6.05 -17.92 28.41
N VAL A 62 -6.96 -18.21 27.49
CA VAL A 62 -8.35 -17.77 27.51
C VAL A 62 -9.23 -18.95 27.89
N ILE A 63 -10.09 -18.75 28.89
CA ILE A 63 -11.13 -19.69 29.28
C ILE A 63 -12.46 -18.95 29.22
N VAL A 64 -13.50 -19.56 28.63
CA VAL A 64 -14.82 -18.94 28.52
C VAL A 64 -15.90 -19.81 29.14
N LYS A 65 -16.77 -19.18 29.91
CA LYS A 65 -17.95 -19.81 30.51
C LYS A 65 -19.04 -18.76 30.72
N ASP A 66 -20.24 -19.05 30.24
CA ASP A 66 -21.38 -18.13 30.25
C ASP A 66 -20.98 -16.74 29.70
N HIS A 67 -20.25 -16.70 28.56
CA HIS A 67 -19.73 -15.46 27.95
C HIS A 67 -18.81 -14.57 28.82
N LYS A 68 -18.41 -15.05 30.00
CA LYS A 68 -17.38 -14.44 30.84
C LYS A 68 -16.05 -15.05 30.48
N VAL A 69 -15.02 -14.21 30.41
CA VAL A 69 -13.69 -14.61 29.98
C VAL A 69 -12.74 -14.57 31.16
N TRP A 70 -12.01 -15.66 31.39
CA TRP A 70 -10.92 -15.71 32.34
C TRP A 70 -9.60 -15.75 31.59
N LEU A 71 -8.72 -14.81 31.91
CA LEU A 71 -7.38 -14.73 31.37
C LEU A 71 -6.37 -15.23 32.39
N ALA A 72 -5.58 -16.21 32.00
CA ALA A 72 -4.49 -16.75 32.80
C ALA A 72 -3.15 -16.56 32.09
N ASN A 73 -2.05 -16.74 32.82
CA ASN A 73 -0.68 -16.53 32.33
C ASN A 73 -0.42 -15.10 31.81
N MET A 74 -1.01 -14.11 32.49
CA MET A 74 -0.87 -12.70 32.11
C MET A 74 0.56 -12.18 32.28
N PRO A 75 1.01 -11.23 31.44
CA PRO A 75 2.33 -10.62 31.59
C PRO A 75 2.47 -9.86 32.90
N ASN A 76 3.67 -9.90 33.50
CA ASN A 76 3.98 -9.16 34.74
C ASN A 76 3.91 -7.63 34.56
N ASN A 77 4.07 -7.13 33.33
CA ASN A 77 3.91 -5.71 33.01
C ASN A 77 2.42 -5.33 33.03
N LYS A 78 2.03 -4.53 34.02
CA LYS A 78 0.64 -4.09 34.22
C LYS A 78 0.05 -3.33 33.03
N MET A 79 0.84 -2.57 32.28
CA MET A 79 0.36 -1.83 31.11
C MET A 79 -0.09 -2.79 30.00
N ILE A 80 0.73 -3.82 29.75
CA ILE A 80 0.46 -4.85 28.74
C ILE A 80 -0.69 -5.74 29.18
N ALA A 81 -0.71 -6.16 30.45
CA ALA A 81 -1.81 -6.95 31.01
C ALA A 81 -3.15 -6.21 30.89
N ASN A 82 -3.18 -4.91 31.18
CA ASN A 82 -4.37 -4.08 31.00
C ASN A 82 -4.76 -3.94 29.53
N SER A 83 -3.79 -3.81 28.61
CA SER A 83 -4.05 -3.77 27.16
C SER A 83 -4.72 -5.05 26.66
N ILE A 84 -4.30 -6.21 27.16
CA ILE A 84 -4.91 -7.51 26.82
C ILE A 84 -6.32 -7.59 27.37
N VAL A 85 -6.54 -7.18 28.63
CA VAL A 85 -7.88 -7.14 29.24
C VAL A 85 -8.82 -6.23 28.45
N SER A 86 -8.39 -5.01 28.12
CA SER A 86 -9.18 -4.07 27.31
C SER A 86 -9.46 -4.63 25.92
N PHE A 87 -8.48 -5.28 25.29
CA PHE A 87 -8.65 -5.93 24.00
C PHE A 87 -9.74 -7.00 24.03
N VAL A 88 -9.74 -7.87 25.04
CA VAL A 88 -10.74 -8.94 25.18
C VAL A 88 -12.11 -8.36 25.52
N LEU A 89 -12.18 -7.33 26.38
CA LEU A 89 -13.43 -6.63 26.69
C LEU A 89 -14.06 -5.96 25.45
N ASP A 90 -13.24 -5.61 24.46
CA ASP A 90 -13.74 -5.01 23.22
C ASP A 90 -14.39 -6.03 22.27
N VAL A 91 -14.22 -7.34 22.49
CA VAL A 91 -14.82 -8.38 21.63
C VAL A 91 -16.35 -8.43 21.85
N PRO A 92 -17.18 -8.32 20.78
CA PRO A 92 -18.62 -8.43 20.89
C PRO A 92 -19.05 -9.72 21.59
N GLY A 93 -19.92 -9.61 22.59
CA GLY A 93 -20.45 -10.74 23.35
C GLY A 93 -19.63 -11.11 24.60
N VAL A 94 -18.52 -10.43 24.89
CA VAL A 94 -17.83 -10.57 26.18
C VAL A 94 -18.57 -9.78 27.25
N GLU A 95 -19.08 -10.46 28.28
CA GLU A 95 -19.80 -9.80 29.39
C GLU A 95 -18.86 -9.26 30.46
N ALA A 96 -17.78 -9.99 30.75
CA ALA A 96 -16.78 -9.62 31.75
C ALA A 96 -15.44 -10.32 31.46
N VAL A 97 -14.35 -9.70 31.91
CA VAL A 97 -13.00 -10.28 31.88
C VAL A 97 -12.44 -10.36 33.29
N HIS A 98 -11.98 -11.55 33.68
CA HIS A 98 -11.38 -11.82 34.98
C HIS A 98 -9.94 -12.29 34.79
N VAL A 99 -9.00 -11.73 35.56
CA VAL A 99 -7.61 -12.21 35.55
C VAL A 99 -7.44 -13.25 36.65
N LEU A 100 -7.05 -14.46 36.26
CA LEU A 100 -6.68 -15.52 37.19
C LEU A 100 -5.20 -15.39 37.56
N ASN A 101 -4.89 -15.54 38.85
CA ASN A 101 -3.52 -15.70 39.33
C ASN A 101 -3.03 -17.13 39.02
N GLY A 102 -2.82 -17.41 37.74
CA GLY A 102 -2.43 -18.74 37.22
C GLY A 102 -3.59 -19.51 36.59
N VAL A 103 -3.26 -20.54 35.80
CA VAL A 103 -4.23 -21.52 35.28
C VAL A 103 -4.67 -22.41 36.44
N PRO A 104 -5.97 -22.74 36.63
CA PRO A 104 -6.39 -23.74 37.60
C PRO A 104 -5.54 -25.02 37.47
N PRO A 105 -5.13 -25.66 38.58
CA PRO A 105 -4.21 -26.82 38.54
C PRO A 105 -4.70 -28.01 37.70
N GLU A 106 -5.99 -28.02 37.38
CA GLU A 106 -6.74 -29.09 36.73
C GLU A 106 -6.39 -29.22 35.23
N ASP A 107 -5.89 -28.14 34.60
CA ASP A 107 -5.64 -28.05 33.16
C ASP A 107 -4.14 -27.92 32.80
N LYS A 108 -3.25 -28.54 33.59
CA LYS A 108 -1.79 -28.48 33.37
C LYS A 108 -1.34 -28.95 31.97
N GLU A 109 -1.98 -29.97 31.42
CA GLU A 109 -1.66 -30.49 30.08
C GLU A 109 -1.99 -29.50 28.97
N LEU A 110 -3.11 -28.77 29.10
CA LEU A 110 -3.44 -27.67 28.19
C LEU A 110 -2.32 -26.61 28.27
N ARG A 111 -1.96 -26.17 29.48
CA ARG A 111 -0.89 -25.17 29.70
C ARG A 111 0.44 -25.57 29.05
N GLU A 112 0.90 -26.81 29.19
CA GLU A 112 2.13 -27.28 28.55
C GLU A 112 2.04 -27.31 27.03
N LYS A 113 0.87 -27.64 26.46
CA LYS A 113 0.62 -27.58 25.03
C LYS A 113 0.58 -26.14 24.48
N TYR A 114 0.14 -25.16 25.26
CA TYR A 114 0.12 -23.73 24.88
C TYR A 114 1.50 -23.07 25.00
N VAL A 115 2.22 -23.30 26.10
CA VAL A 115 3.54 -22.70 26.35
C VAL A 115 4.60 -23.24 25.37
N ASN A 116 4.50 -24.50 24.98
CA ASN A 116 5.46 -25.14 24.08
C ASN A 116 5.02 -25.09 22.59
N ARG A 117 4.10 -24.19 22.22
CA ARG A 117 3.72 -24.02 20.81
C ARG A 117 4.94 -23.59 20.00
N PRO A 118 5.22 -24.23 18.86
CA PRO A 118 6.30 -23.79 17.98
C PRO A 118 6.01 -22.36 17.50
N ARG A 119 6.93 -21.43 17.80
CA ARG A 119 6.87 -20.08 17.24
C ARG A 119 7.21 -20.14 15.76
N ILE A 120 6.37 -19.52 14.95
CA ILE A 120 6.63 -19.36 13.51
C ILE A 120 7.59 -18.19 13.38
N ASN A 121 8.83 -18.48 12.98
CA ASN A 121 9.86 -17.45 12.83
C ASN A 121 9.72 -16.66 11.52
N GLY A 122 8.81 -17.06 10.63
CA GLY A 122 8.52 -16.33 9.41
C GLY A 122 7.45 -16.93 8.52
N ILE A 123 6.99 -16.12 7.56
CA ILE A 123 5.85 -16.37 6.69
C ILE A 123 6.36 -16.43 5.25
N TRP A 124 6.09 -17.54 4.57
CA TRP A 124 6.28 -17.66 3.12
C TRP A 124 5.12 -16.98 2.40
N PHE A 125 5.43 -16.18 1.37
CA PHE A 125 4.47 -15.53 0.48
C PHE A 125 3.35 -14.77 1.20
N PRO A 126 3.65 -13.76 2.05
CA PRO A 126 2.62 -12.99 2.72
C PRO A 126 1.75 -12.22 1.71
N GLN A 127 0.42 -12.36 1.82
CA GLN A 127 -0.53 -11.86 0.81
C GLN A 127 -1.38 -10.65 1.25
N MET A 128 -1.47 -10.38 2.56
CA MET A 128 -2.45 -9.45 3.10
C MET A 128 -1.88 -8.10 3.53
N THR A 129 -0.57 -8.01 3.77
CA THR A 129 0.07 -6.81 4.32
C THR A 129 1.42 -6.60 3.67
N GLU A 130 1.82 -5.33 3.56
CA GLU A 130 3.18 -4.93 3.21
C GLU A 130 3.83 -4.25 4.41
N LEU A 131 5.15 -4.41 4.56
CA LEU A 131 5.91 -3.75 5.63
C LEU A 131 6.23 -2.29 5.30
N TYR A 132 6.28 -1.95 4.01
CA TYR A 132 6.44 -0.59 3.51
C TYR A 132 5.32 -0.30 2.52
N LEU A 133 4.38 0.56 2.90
CA LEU A 133 3.21 0.84 2.07
C LEU A 133 3.58 1.67 0.82
N PRO A 134 2.93 1.43 -0.34
CA PRO A 134 3.19 2.15 -1.59
C PRO A 134 2.92 3.66 -1.45
N MET A 135 3.66 4.52 -2.15
CA MET A 135 3.51 5.99 -2.09
C MET A 135 2.42 6.46 -3.06
N ILE A 136 1.31 7.01 -2.55
CA ILE A 136 0.11 7.27 -3.35
C ILE A 136 0.38 8.25 -4.49
N ALA A 137 1.16 9.31 -4.22
CA ALA A 137 1.46 10.35 -5.20
C ALA A 137 2.69 10.05 -6.07
N ASP A 138 3.42 8.96 -5.81
CA ASP A 138 4.48 8.51 -6.70
C ASP A 138 3.86 8.02 -8.04
N PRO A 139 4.20 8.66 -9.17
CA PRO A 139 3.70 8.23 -10.49
C PRO A 139 4.22 6.86 -10.93
N ARG A 140 5.38 6.42 -10.41
CA ARG A 140 6.03 5.15 -10.73
C ARG A 140 5.94 4.14 -9.60
N ASN A 141 4.87 4.27 -8.84
CA ASN A 141 4.52 3.30 -7.83
C ASN A 141 4.04 1.99 -8.48
N VAL A 142 4.53 0.85 -7.97
CA VAL A 142 4.30 -0.49 -8.53
C VAL A 142 2.88 -0.95 -8.18
N THR A 143 1.92 -0.53 -9.00
CA THR A 143 0.49 -0.76 -8.78
C THR A 143 -0.25 -0.86 -10.11
N TYR A 144 -1.53 -1.22 -10.07
CA TYR A 144 -2.40 -1.24 -11.24
C TYR A 144 -3.11 0.11 -11.38
N THR A 145 -2.87 0.83 -12.48
CA THR A 145 -3.48 2.14 -12.74
C THR A 145 -3.99 2.23 -14.17
N LEU A 146 -5.12 2.90 -14.35
CA LEU A 146 -5.62 3.31 -15.66
C LEU A 146 -6.09 4.77 -15.54
N GLY A 147 -5.59 5.59 -16.45
CA GLY A 147 -5.70 7.03 -16.33
C GLY A 147 -5.94 7.78 -17.61
N TRP A 148 -6.32 9.05 -17.42
CA TRP A 148 -6.35 10.05 -18.46
C TRP A 148 -5.56 11.27 -17.98
N ARG A 149 -4.57 11.69 -18.78
CA ARG A 149 -3.83 12.93 -18.59
C ARG A 149 -4.25 13.97 -19.63
N SER A 150 -4.29 15.22 -19.19
CA SER A 150 -4.65 16.37 -20.01
C SER A 150 -3.63 17.50 -19.85
N GLY A 151 -3.18 18.04 -20.98
CA GLY A 151 -2.26 19.18 -21.03
C GLY A 151 -0.78 18.82 -20.98
N ASP A 152 -0.43 17.53 -21.08
CA ASP A 152 0.96 17.08 -21.15
C ASP A 152 1.62 17.64 -22.42
N ARG A 153 2.75 18.33 -22.26
CA ARG A 153 3.43 19.04 -23.36
C ARG A 153 4.48 18.21 -24.06
N VAL A 154 4.83 17.07 -23.47
CA VAL A 154 5.92 16.21 -23.93
C VAL A 154 5.32 15.01 -24.66
N ILE A 155 4.33 14.37 -24.05
CA ILE A 155 3.69 13.18 -24.63
C ILE A 155 2.55 13.55 -25.59
N GLY A 156 1.67 14.46 -25.18
CA GLY A 156 0.47 14.82 -25.95
C GLY A 156 -0.59 15.50 -25.09
N ALA A 157 -1.39 16.38 -25.69
CA ALA A 157 -2.38 17.14 -24.94
C ALA A 157 -3.47 16.24 -24.34
N LYS A 158 -3.74 15.09 -24.96
CA LYS A 158 -4.64 14.04 -24.49
C LYS A 158 -3.90 12.73 -24.40
N THR A 159 -3.80 12.17 -23.21
CA THR A 159 -2.98 10.98 -22.99
C THR A 159 -3.72 9.96 -22.16
N ILE A 160 -3.53 8.68 -22.48
CA ILE A 160 -3.91 7.56 -21.61
C ILE A 160 -2.64 6.98 -21.02
N ASP A 161 -2.59 6.88 -19.70
CA ASP A 161 -1.55 6.18 -18.96
C ASP A 161 -2.10 4.88 -18.37
N ILE A 162 -1.29 3.83 -18.43
CA ILE A 162 -1.61 2.51 -17.90
C ILE A 162 -0.40 2.01 -17.13
N SER A 163 -0.63 1.50 -15.92
CA SER A 163 0.37 0.77 -15.17
C SER A 163 -0.12 -0.62 -14.79
N LEU A 164 0.77 -1.60 -14.90
CA LEU A 164 0.59 -2.95 -14.39
C LEU A 164 1.79 -3.29 -13.55
N GLY A 165 1.60 -3.47 -12.25
CA GLY A 165 2.69 -3.83 -11.36
C GLY A 165 2.19 -4.45 -10.08
N ASP A 166 3.02 -5.31 -9.49
CA ASP A 166 2.76 -5.93 -8.20
C ASP A 166 4.07 -6.10 -7.42
N ASP A 167 3.97 -6.10 -6.09
CA ASP A 167 5.01 -6.63 -5.20
C ASP A 167 4.71 -8.12 -4.98
N PHE A 168 5.74 -8.95 -5.12
CA PHE A 168 5.72 -10.36 -4.78
C PHE A 168 6.62 -10.62 -3.57
N PRO A 169 6.08 -10.48 -2.34
CA PRO A 169 6.77 -10.88 -1.13
C PRO A 169 7.12 -12.37 -1.15
N ILE A 170 8.39 -12.71 -0.93
CA ILE A 170 8.85 -14.11 -0.90
C ILE A 170 8.80 -14.63 0.52
N TYR A 171 9.40 -13.91 1.46
CA TYR A 171 9.51 -14.34 2.84
C TYR A 171 9.51 -13.15 3.79
N ARG A 172 8.84 -13.30 4.93
CA ARG A 172 8.86 -12.36 6.04
C ARG A 172 9.37 -13.03 7.30
N TRP A 173 10.46 -12.55 7.86
CA TRP A 173 10.89 -12.88 9.22
C TRP A 173 10.06 -12.07 10.22
N LEU A 174 9.52 -12.75 11.22
CA LEU A 174 8.77 -12.13 12.30
C LEU A 174 9.68 -11.88 13.49
N ASP A 175 9.48 -10.78 14.21
CA ASP A 175 10.23 -10.46 15.44
C ASP A 175 11.75 -10.59 15.24
N ALA A 176 12.24 -10.02 14.14
CA ALA A 176 13.62 -10.19 13.70
C ALA A 176 14.54 -9.15 14.34
N PHE A 177 14.86 -8.08 13.62
CA PHE A 177 15.80 -7.08 14.09
C PHE A 177 15.09 -6.05 14.96
N TRP A 178 15.58 -5.84 16.19
CA TRP A 178 14.99 -4.90 17.17
C TRP A 178 13.48 -5.10 17.44
N GLY A 179 12.97 -6.31 17.24
CA GLY A 179 11.55 -6.64 17.39
C GLY A 179 10.67 -6.21 16.21
N GLY A 180 11.28 -5.80 15.09
CA GLY A 180 10.58 -5.48 13.84
C GLY A 180 10.56 -6.67 12.88
N ASP A 181 9.55 -6.69 12.02
CA ASP A 181 9.44 -7.66 10.94
C ASP A 181 10.33 -7.24 9.77
N ILE A 182 10.94 -8.21 9.08
CA ILE A 182 11.73 -7.99 7.87
C ILE A 182 11.13 -8.82 6.74
N GLN A 183 11.05 -8.26 5.54
CA GLN A 183 10.51 -8.91 4.35
C GLN A 183 11.47 -8.72 3.17
N ILE A 184 11.63 -9.78 2.38
CA ILE A 184 12.28 -9.72 1.06
C ILE A 184 11.26 -10.13 -0.01
N GLY A 185 11.29 -9.44 -1.14
CA GLY A 185 10.38 -9.69 -2.25
C GLY A 185 11.00 -9.39 -3.61
N ILE A 186 10.16 -9.45 -4.64
CA ILE A 186 10.45 -9.01 -6.00
C ILE A 186 9.34 -8.07 -6.42
N GLU A 187 9.69 -6.90 -6.96
CA GLU A 187 8.73 -6.00 -7.59
C GLU A 187 8.88 -6.10 -9.11
N ALA A 188 7.77 -6.09 -9.83
CA ALA A 188 7.77 -5.96 -11.28
C ALA A 188 6.70 -4.97 -11.71
N GLY A 189 7.01 -4.13 -12.70
CA GLY A 189 6.14 -3.04 -13.14
C GLY A 189 6.31 -2.72 -14.61
N ILE A 190 5.20 -2.34 -15.24
CA ILE A 190 5.15 -1.83 -16.60
C ILE A 190 4.33 -0.54 -16.58
N TRP A 191 4.85 0.53 -17.20
CA TRP A 191 4.10 1.77 -17.44
C TRP A 191 4.11 2.07 -18.92
N SER A 192 2.92 2.11 -19.52
CA SER A 192 2.73 2.48 -20.92
C SER A 192 1.95 3.78 -21.02
N VAL A 193 2.34 4.61 -21.98
CA VAL A 193 1.70 5.88 -22.25
C VAL A 193 1.29 5.98 -23.71
N PHE A 194 0.07 6.44 -23.94
CA PHE A 194 -0.50 6.62 -25.27
C PHE A 194 -0.90 8.07 -25.48
N ASN A 195 -0.45 8.66 -26.58
CA ASN A 195 -0.98 9.93 -27.08
C ASN A 195 -2.27 9.66 -27.86
N MET A 196 -3.36 10.29 -27.45
CA MET A 196 -4.70 10.05 -27.99
C MET A 196 -5.11 11.07 -29.03
N ASP A 197 -4.28 12.08 -29.28
CA ASP A 197 -4.45 13.03 -30.36
C ASP A 197 -3.13 13.30 -31.12
N PRO A 198 -2.48 12.24 -31.65
CA PRO A 198 -1.23 12.37 -32.38
C PRO A 198 -1.40 13.24 -33.63
N ASN A 199 -0.41 14.09 -33.87
CA ASN A 199 -0.35 14.94 -35.05
C ASN A 199 1.11 15.11 -35.50
N PRO A 200 1.50 14.56 -36.66
CA PRO A 200 0.66 13.84 -37.62
C PRO A 200 0.25 12.44 -37.10
N ASN A 201 -0.84 11.86 -37.61
CA ASN A 201 -1.27 10.48 -37.34
C ASN A 201 -1.08 9.62 -38.59
N ILE A 202 0.18 9.36 -38.92
CA ILE A 202 0.64 8.59 -40.09
C ILE A 202 0.44 7.08 -39.86
N ALA A 203 0.63 6.61 -38.64
CA ALA A 203 0.43 5.23 -38.20
C ALA A 203 -1.04 4.79 -38.32
N LYS A 204 -1.99 5.74 -38.41
CA LYS A 204 -3.44 5.51 -38.56
C LYS A 204 -4.02 4.68 -37.41
N GLY A 205 -3.50 4.86 -36.20
CA GLY A 205 -3.98 4.24 -34.98
C GLY A 205 -5.14 5.00 -34.33
N TRP A 206 -5.79 4.34 -33.36
CA TRP A 206 -6.76 5.00 -32.46
C TRP A 206 -6.06 5.90 -31.42
N GLY A 207 -4.79 5.61 -31.14
CA GLY A 207 -3.84 6.39 -30.38
C GLY A 207 -2.43 5.92 -30.74
N GLU A 208 -1.44 6.68 -30.33
CA GLU A 208 -0.02 6.45 -30.57
C GLU A 208 0.61 5.94 -29.27
N LEU A 209 1.17 4.73 -29.23
CA LEU A 209 1.98 4.30 -28.10
C LEU A 209 3.29 5.11 -28.13
N VAL A 210 3.52 5.94 -27.13
CA VAL A 210 4.70 6.81 -27.07
C VAL A 210 5.88 6.07 -26.44
N ASN A 211 5.65 5.49 -25.26
CA ASN A 211 6.69 4.83 -24.49
C ASN A 211 6.11 3.73 -23.60
N THR A 212 6.91 2.68 -23.40
CA THR A 212 6.68 1.67 -22.36
C THR A 212 7.95 1.47 -21.54
N ASP A 213 7.82 1.61 -20.22
CA ASP A 213 8.89 1.34 -19.27
C ASP A 213 8.67 -0.01 -18.60
N PHE A 214 9.75 -0.79 -18.51
CA PHE A 214 9.79 -2.08 -17.85
C PHE A 214 10.69 -1.99 -16.62
N TYR A 215 10.18 -2.50 -15.50
CA TYR A 215 10.84 -2.38 -14.21
C TYR A 215 10.86 -3.73 -13.50
N ALA A 216 11.99 -3.99 -12.85
CA ALA A 216 12.18 -5.10 -11.94
C ALA A 216 13.02 -4.64 -10.74
N GLY A 217 12.59 -4.97 -9.53
CA GLY A 217 13.28 -4.60 -8.30
C GLY A 217 13.29 -5.72 -7.27
N VAL A 218 14.22 -5.62 -6.32
CA VAL A 218 14.30 -6.51 -5.16
C VAL A 218 14.26 -5.65 -3.90
N PRO A 219 13.07 -5.44 -3.30
CA PRO A 219 12.95 -4.72 -2.04
C PRO A 219 13.28 -5.63 -0.85
N ILE A 220 13.94 -5.02 0.13
CA ILE A 220 14.03 -5.49 1.51
C ILE A 220 13.34 -4.44 2.37
N SER A 221 12.22 -4.81 2.99
CA SER A 221 11.38 -3.92 3.77
C SER A 221 11.40 -4.32 5.24
N MET A 222 11.29 -3.35 6.14
CA MET A 222 11.20 -3.57 7.58
C MET A 222 10.11 -2.68 8.18
N ALA A 223 9.35 -3.20 9.14
CA ALA A 223 8.41 -2.39 9.93
C ALA A 223 8.71 -2.54 11.43
N LEU A 224 8.78 -1.41 12.14
CA LEU A 224 9.03 -1.35 13.57
C LEU A 224 8.24 -0.19 14.19
N GLY A 225 7.14 -0.53 14.88
CA GLY A 225 6.24 0.47 15.45
C GLY A 225 5.69 1.42 14.36
N PRO A 226 5.82 2.75 14.51
CA PRO A 226 5.38 3.72 13.50
C PRO A 226 6.34 3.89 12.32
N TRP A 227 7.48 3.18 12.31
CA TRP A 227 8.50 3.31 11.27
C TRP A 227 8.44 2.15 10.28
N SER A 228 8.61 2.48 9.01
CA SER A 228 8.85 1.51 7.94
C SER A 228 10.08 1.91 7.14
N PHE A 229 10.86 0.92 6.73
CA PHE A 229 12.07 1.11 5.93
C PHE A 229 12.00 0.23 4.69
N ARG A 230 12.58 0.69 3.58
CA ARG A 230 12.73 -0.11 2.35
C ARG A 230 14.09 0.18 1.71
N LEU A 231 14.93 -0.83 1.62
CA LEU A 231 16.13 -0.83 0.79
C LEU A 231 15.79 -1.56 -0.51
N ARG A 232 16.10 -0.98 -1.67
CA ARG A 232 15.75 -1.60 -2.94
C ARG A 232 16.86 -1.40 -3.97
N GLY A 233 17.26 -2.49 -4.60
CA GLY A 233 17.98 -2.45 -5.87
C GLY A 233 17.00 -2.71 -7.01
N TYR A 234 17.05 -1.90 -8.06
CA TYR A 234 16.14 -2.07 -9.19
C TYR A 234 16.79 -1.71 -10.53
N HIS A 235 16.20 -2.25 -11.58
CA HIS A 235 16.49 -1.94 -12.97
C HIS A 235 15.21 -1.41 -13.63
N ILE A 236 15.34 -0.35 -14.42
CA ILE A 236 14.28 0.14 -15.30
C ILE A 236 14.86 0.41 -16.68
N SER A 237 14.13 -0.01 -17.71
CA SER A 237 14.47 0.20 -19.11
C SER A 237 13.25 0.65 -19.91
N SER A 238 13.48 1.51 -20.88
CA SER A 238 12.42 2.19 -21.63
C SER A 238 12.48 1.89 -23.11
N HIS A 239 11.31 1.71 -23.72
CA HIS A 239 11.18 1.45 -25.14
C HIS A 239 10.15 2.39 -25.76
N LEU A 240 10.57 3.15 -26.77
CA LEU A 240 9.66 3.90 -27.62
C LEU A 240 8.67 2.96 -28.32
N GLY A 241 7.42 3.39 -28.43
CA GLY A 241 6.41 2.68 -29.22
C GLY A 241 6.66 2.83 -30.72
N ASP A 242 6.21 1.85 -31.47
CA ASP A 242 6.36 1.82 -32.93
C ASP A 242 5.44 2.82 -33.63
N GLU A 243 4.20 3.04 -33.14
CA GLU A 243 3.36 4.11 -33.68
C GLU A 243 4.04 5.49 -33.58
N TYR A 244 4.66 5.79 -32.44
CA TYR A 244 5.38 7.05 -32.26
C TYR A 244 6.56 7.21 -33.22
N MET A 245 7.31 6.14 -33.46
CA MET A 245 8.41 6.16 -34.42
C MET A 245 7.95 6.33 -35.87
N ILE A 246 6.73 5.86 -36.22
CA ILE A 246 6.14 6.04 -37.54
C ILE A 246 5.65 7.48 -37.73
N ASP A 247 5.02 8.05 -36.70
CA ASP A 247 4.49 9.42 -36.71
C ASP A 247 5.59 10.48 -36.64
N HIS A 248 6.75 10.12 -36.05
CA HIS A 248 7.91 10.99 -35.86
C HIS A 248 9.20 10.38 -36.45
N PRO A 249 9.33 10.28 -37.78
CA PRO A 249 10.47 9.62 -38.44
C PRO A 249 11.82 10.32 -38.20
N GLU A 250 11.81 11.58 -37.75
CA GLU A 250 13.00 12.33 -37.36
C GLU A 250 13.53 11.99 -35.97
N VAL A 251 12.75 11.29 -35.13
CA VAL A 251 13.15 10.96 -33.77
C VAL A 251 14.29 9.94 -33.79
N ILE A 252 15.36 10.28 -33.09
CA ILE A 252 16.47 9.36 -32.83
C ILE A 252 16.14 8.60 -31.54
N ARG A 253 15.98 7.28 -31.65
CA ARG A 253 15.80 6.42 -30.49
C ARG A 253 17.05 6.44 -29.61
N LEU A 254 16.88 6.76 -28.35
CA LEU A 254 17.87 6.56 -27.28
C LEU A 254 17.52 5.32 -26.46
N ASN A 255 18.42 4.90 -25.58
CA ASN A 255 18.20 3.74 -24.71
C ASN A 255 18.19 4.15 -23.23
N PRO A 256 17.13 4.81 -22.72
CA PRO A 256 16.99 5.08 -21.30
C PRO A 256 16.92 3.76 -20.54
N SER A 257 17.96 3.49 -19.76
CA SER A 257 18.05 2.34 -18.89
C SER A 257 18.96 2.68 -17.75
N ILE A 258 18.49 2.41 -16.52
CA ILE A 258 19.25 2.63 -15.31
C ILE A 258 19.12 1.44 -14.36
N GLU A 259 20.18 1.22 -13.59
CA GLU A 259 20.17 0.45 -12.37
C GLU A 259 20.41 1.41 -11.21
N ALA A 260 19.61 1.28 -10.16
CA ALA A 260 19.68 2.16 -9.00
C ALA A 260 19.47 1.41 -7.69
N ILE A 261 19.93 2.05 -6.61
CA ILE A 261 19.75 1.61 -5.23
C ILE A 261 19.15 2.78 -4.46
N ASP A 262 18.01 2.56 -3.80
CA ASP A 262 17.39 3.54 -2.90
C ASP A 262 17.19 2.97 -1.50
N PHE A 263 17.15 3.88 -0.52
CA PHE A 263 16.74 3.56 0.84
C PHE A 263 15.68 4.55 1.30
N PHE A 264 14.47 4.06 1.50
CA PHE A 264 13.35 4.83 2.00
C PHE A 264 13.11 4.63 3.49
N THR A 265 12.77 5.71 4.16
CA THR A 265 12.23 5.74 5.52
C THR A 265 10.85 6.38 5.48
N SER A 266 9.90 5.74 6.14
CA SER A 266 8.53 6.20 6.29
C SER A 266 8.16 6.23 7.77
N TYR A 267 7.46 7.27 8.17
CA TYR A 267 7.00 7.50 9.54
C TYR A 267 5.50 7.78 9.55
N GLN A 268 4.76 6.91 10.25
CA GLN A 268 3.34 7.07 10.49
C GLN A 268 3.13 8.01 11.70
N ALA A 269 3.04 9.31 11.42
CA ALA A 269 2.97 10.34 12.45
C ALA A 269 1.66 10.30 13.26
N THR A 270 0.56 9.96 12.61
CA THR A 270 -0.75 9.69 13.22
C THR A 270 -1.44 8.58 12.44
N GLU A 271 -2.62 8.10 12.85
CA GLU A 271 -3.40 7.14 12.05
C GLU A 271 -3.79 7.68 10.65
N ALA A 272 -3.79 9.01 10.48
CA ALA A 272 -4.16 9.68 9.25
C ALA A 272 -2.97 10.17 8.42
N ILE A 273 -1.84 10.50 9.05
CA ILE A 273 -0.73 11.23 8.42
C ILE A 273 0.52 10.35 8.35
N ARG A 274 1.07 10.24 7.14
CA ARG A 274 2.32 9.55 6.84
C ARG A 274 3.28 10.49 6.13
N VAL A 275 4.54 10.49 6.55
CA VAL A 275 5.64 11.21 5.88
C VAL A 275 6.74 10.23 5.50
N TYR A 276 7.41 10.47 4.38
CA TYR A 276 8.48 9.60 3.91
C TYR A 276 9.55 10.37 3.13
N VAL A 277 10.76 9.82 3.15
CA VAL A 277 11.93 10.32 2.42
C VAL A 277 12.84 9.17 2.06
N GLY A 278 13.45 9.23 0.88
CA GLY A 278 14.39 8.25 0.40
C GLY A 278 15.47 8.87 -0.49
N PRO A 279 16.75 8.90 -0.08
CA PRO A 279 17.84 9.11 -1.00
C PRO A 279 18.07 7.85 -1.85
N GLY A 280 18.58 8.06 -3.06
CA GLY A 280 19.00 6.98 -3.93
C GLY A 280 20.19 7.35 -4.81
N VAL A 281 20.76 6.31 -5.41
CA VAL A 281 21.90 6.39 -6.30
C VAL A 281 21.68 5.56 -7.56
N VAL A 282 21.81 6.19 -8.73
CA VAL A 282 21.95 5.53 -10.02
C VAL A 282 23.37 4.96 -10.09
N VAL A 283 23.47 3.63 -10.08
CA VAL A 283 24.75 2.92 -10.10
C VAL A 283 25.24 2.65 -11.53
N HIS A 284 24.32 2.55 -12.47
CA HIS A 284 24.60 2.39 -13.89
C HIS A 284 23.51 3.05 -14.73
N SER A 285 23.92 3.59 -15.87
CA SER A 285 23.02 4.09 -16.90
C SER A 285 23.61 3.82 -18.28
N ASP A 286 22.74 3.63 -19.26
CA ASP A 286 23.16 3.42 -20.65
C ASP A 286 23.94 4.64 -21.19
N ARG A 287 24.95 4.38 -22.03
CA ARG A 287 25.83 5.42 -22.58
C ARG A 287 25.11 6.40 -23.51
N THR A 288 24.03 5.98 -24.14
CA THR A 288 23.21 6.81 -25.03
C THR A 288 22.28 7.74 -24.24
N PHE A 289 22.03 7.45 -22.97
CA PHE A 289 21.18 8.26 -22.09
C PHE A 289 21.74 8.28 -20.65
N PRO A 290 22.89 8.93 -20.43
CA PRO A 290 23.57 8.90 -19.13
C PRO A 290 22.77 9.66 -18.07
N TRP A 291 22.90 9.18 -16.83
CA TRP A 291 22.34 9.78 -15.62
C TRP A 291 23.41 10.05 -14.58
N LYS A 292 23.36 11.24 -13.98
CA LYS A 292 24.11 11.53 -12.75
C LYS A 292 23.58 10.70 -11.57
N PRO A 293 24.47 10.35 -10.61
CA PRO A 293 24.17 9.34 -9.60
C PRO A 293 23.06 9.72 -8.62
N PHE A 294 23.05 10.93 -8.06
CA PHE A 294 22.26 11.17 -6.86
C PHE A 294 20.82 11.63 -7.14
N TYR A 295 19.88 11.13 -6.35
CA TYR A 295 18.53 11.66 -6.27
C TYR A 295 17.97 11.55 -4.85
N ILE A 296 16.93 12.31 -4.58
CA ILE A 296 16.16 12.24 -3.35
C ILE A 296 14.67 12.38 -3.67
N GLU A 297 13.87 11.56 -3.01
CA GLU A 297 12.42 11.54 -3.12
C GLU A 297 11.81 11.67 -1.72
N TYR A 298 10.70 12.36 -1.61
CA TYR A 298 10.03 12.59 -0.33
C TYR A 298 8.59 13.01 -0.54
N GLY A 299 7.77 12.85 0.49
CA GLY A 299 6.37 13.15 0.37
C GLY A 299 5.60 12.98 1.66
N THR A 300 4.31 13.25 1.57
CA THR A 300 3.38 13.11 2.67
C THR A 300 2.00 12.73 2.16
N GLU A 301 1.26 12.02 3.01
CA GLU A 301 -0.11 11.63 2.73
C GLU A 301 -0.97 11.85 3.98
N ALA A 302 -2.22 12.26 3.73
CA ALA A 302 -3.23 12.45 4.76
C ALA A 302 -4.52 11.74 4.33
N ARG A 303 -5.12 10.98 5.26
CA ARG A 303 -6.46 10.40 5.11
C ARG A 303 -7.43 11.09 6.05
N PHE A 304 -8.64 11.36 5.58
CA PHE A 304 -9.66 12.08 6.36
C PHE A 304 -11.07 11.71 5.89
N LEU A 305 -12.08 12.13 6.66
CA LEU A 305 -13.50 11.89 6.35
C LEU A 305 -13.78 10.41 6.05
N GLY A 306 -13.36 9.53 6.96
CA GLY A 306 -13.63 8.11 6.90
C GLY A 306 -15.11 7.79 7.06
N SER A 307 -15.62 6.81 6.30
CA SER A 307 -16.99 6.33 6.36
C SER A 307 -17.02 4.81 6.33
N LYS A 308 -17.80 4.22 7.24
CA LYS A 308 -18.01 2.76 7.31
C LYS A 308 -19.29 2.39 6.57
N PHE A 309 -19.19 1.37 5.71
CA PHE A 309 -20.31 0.78 5.00
C PHE A 309 -20.49 -0.66 5.50
N HIS A 310 -21.22 -0.81 6.60
CA HIS A 310 -21.30 -2.07 7.36
C HIS A 310 -21.91 -3.21 6.52
N LYS A 311 -22.94 -2.95 5.72
CA LYS A 311 -23.61 -3.98 4.91
C LYS A 311 -22.68 -4.57 3.84
N GLN A 312 -21.89 -3.72 3.19
CA GLN A 312 -20.96 -4.10 2.13
C GLN A 312 -19.59 -4.52 2.69
N ARG A 313 -19.36 -4.35 4.01
CA ARG A 313 -18.08 -4.56 4.69
C ARG A 313 -16.93 -3.76 4.05
N LEU A 314 -17.23 -2.51 3.69
CA LEU A 314 -16.27 -1.57 3.09
C LEU A 314 -15.97 -0.40 4.02
N TYR A 315 -14.77 0.15 3.87
CA TYR A 315 -14.36 1.42 4.44
C TYR A 315 -13.97 2.37 3.31
N GLY A 316 -14.50 3.58 3.35
CA GLY A 316 -14.17 4.64 2.41
C GLY A 316 -13.49 5.82 3.11
N THR A 317 -12.48 6.43 2.50
CA THR A 317 -11.83 7.62 3.07
C THR A 317 -11.33 8.55 1.97
N CYS A 318 -11.43 9.86 2.20
CA CYS A 318 -10.76 10.85 1.38
C CYS A 318 -9.24 10.81 1.65
N PHE A 319 -8.44 11.09 0.63
CA PHE A 319 -7.01 11.26 0.79
C PHE A 319 -6.47 12.49 0.06
N LEU A 320 -5.36 13.00 0.57
CA LEU A 320 -4.47 13.96 -0.07
C LEU A 320 -3.05 13.40 -0.02
N ALA A 321 -2.35 13.40 -1.14
CA ALA A 321 -1.00 12.86 -1.27
C ALA A 321 -0.12 13.85 -2.06
N LEU A 322 1.09 14.08 -1.57
CA LEU A 322 2.09 14.94 -2.18
C LEU A 322 3.39 14.13 -2.30
N PHE A 323 4.01 14.15 -3.48
CA PHE A 323 5.27 13.49 -3.76
C PHE A 323 6.19 14.43 -4.51
N TRP A 324 7.45 14.49 -4.10
CA TRP A 324 8.48 15.29 -4.73
C TRP A 324 9.71 14.43 -5.02
N ARG A 325 10.37 14.79 -6.10
CA ARG A 325 11.59 14.15 -6.56
C ARG A 325 12.58 15.23 -6.97
N ASN A 326 13.84 15.07 -6.59
CA ASN A 326 14.91 15.96 -7.01
C ASN A 326 16.12 15.12 -7.43
N GLU A 327 16.47 15.19 -8.70
CA GLU A 327 17.53 14.39 -9.31
C GLU A 327 18.72 15.26 -9.72
N GLN A 328 19.93 14.77 -9.51
CA GLN A 328 21.17 15.50 -9.85
C GLN A 328 21.29 15.77 -11.35
N GLU A 329 20.82 14.84 -12.19
CA GLU A 329 20.79 15.00 -13.66
C GLU A 329 19.97 16.24 -14.05
N LEU A 330 18.89 16.49 -13.30
CA LEU A 330 17.95 17.58 -13.50
C LEU A 330 18.27 18.79 -12.61
N HIS A 331 19.51 18.90 -12.13
CA HIS A 331 20.01 20.00 -11.30
C HIS A 331 19.23 20.18 -9.99
N PHE A 332 18.63 19.11 -9.48
CA PHE A 332 17.73 19.14 -8.32
C PHE A 332 16.59 20.16 -8.47
N ASN A 333 16.17 20.44 -9.70
CA ASN A 333 15.02 21.27 -9.96
C ASN A 333 13.76 20.64 -9.36
N PHE A 334 12.79 21.50 -9.06
CA PHE A 334 11.51 21.07 -8.52
C PHE A 334 10.79 20.12 -9.50
N ASP A 335 10.36 18.97 -8.99
CA ASP A 335 9.49 18.01 -9.64
C ASP A 335 8.52 17.46 -8.58
N GLY A 336 7.23 17.65 -8.80
CA GLY A 336 6.21 17.30 -7.82
C GLY A 336 4.91 16.80 -8.44
N THR A 337 4.33 15.81 -7.78
CA THR A 337 3.03 15.22 -8.10
C THR A 337 2.12 15.32 -6.90
N TYR A 338 0.88 15.72 -7.14
CA TYR A 338 -0.12 15.94 -6.10
C TYR A 338 -1.41 15.20 -6.48
N ARG A 339 -1.98 14.44 -5.54
CA ARG A 339 -3.20 13.67 -5.77
C ARG A 339 -4.19 13.87 -4.64
N ALA A 340 -5.46 14.01 -5.00
CA ALA A 340 -6.57 14.01 -4.06
C ALA A 340 -7.70 13.14 -4.59
N GLY A 341 -8.31 12.35 -3.71
CA GLY A 341 -9.30 11.39 -4.14
C GLY A 341 -10.00 10.65 -3.02
N TYR A 342 -10.64 9.55 -3.39
CA TYR A 342 -11.35 8.67 -2.47
C TYR A 342 -10.80 7.25 -2.59
N GLU A 343 -10.53 6.62 -1.46
CA GLU A 343 -9.97 5.28 -1.30
C GLU A 343 -11.02 4.37 -0.67
N PHE A 344 -11.27 3.22 -1.30
CA PHE A 344 -12.11 2.14 -0.79
C PHE A 344 -11.24 0.96 -0.38
N SER A 345 -11.44 0.46 0.84
CA SER A 345 -10.80 -0.75 1.36
C SER A 345 -11.83 -1.69 1.97
N LYS A 346 -11.39 -2.90 2.34
CA LYS A 346 -12.16 -3.72 3.28
C LYS A 346 -12.34 -2.96 4.60
N LEU A 347 -13.40 -3.30 5.34
CA LEU A 347 -13.66 -2.76 6.69
C LEU A 347 -12.51 -3.05 7.67
N GLN A 348 -11.64 -4.02 7.37
CA GLN A 348 -10.42 -4.31 8.12
C GLN A 348 -9.34 -3.23 7.95
N GLY A 349 -9.43 -2.37 6.94
CA GLY A 349 -8.41 -1.36 6.61
C GLY A 349 -7.08 -1.92 6.09
N ILE A 350 -6.99 -3.25 5.99
CA ILE A 350 -5.79 -4.00 5.61
C ILE A 350 -5.92 -4.50 4.18
N GLY A 351 -4.79 -4.53 3.48
CA GLY A 351 -4.66 -5.10 2.15
C GLY A 351 -4.85 -4.08 1.03
N ARG A 352 -5.06 -4.60 -0.18
CA ARG A 352 -5.25 -3.79 -1.39
C ARG A 352 -6.52 -2.94 -1.30
N LYS A 353 -6.44 -1.77 -1.93
CA LYS A 353 -7.43 -0.71 -1.92
C LYS A 353 -7.68 -0.25 -3.35
N PHE A 354 -8.90 0.19 -3.60
CA PHE A 354 -9.29 0.82 -4.86
C PHE A 354 -9.38 2.33 -4.67
N ARG A 355 -8.75 3.11 -5.55
CA ARG A 355 -8.68 4.57 -5.45
C ARG A 355 -9.18 5.20 -6.73
N LEU A 356 -9.96 6.27 -6.58
CA LEU A 356 -10.33 7.19 -7.65
C LEU A 356 -9.80 8.57 -7.28
N TYR A 357 -9.04 9.21 -8.18
CA TYR A 357 -8.43 10.49 -7.86
C TYR A 357 -8.25 11.41 -9.05
N VAL A 358 -8.14 12.69 -8.72
CA VAL A 358 -7.57 13.71 -9.58
C VAL A 358 -6.16 14.02 -9.13
N GLY A 359 -5.29 14.35 -10.07
CA GLY A 359 -3.93 14.74 -9.77
C GLY A 359 -3.43 15.89 -10.64
N TYR A 360 -2.33 16.47 -10.19
CA TYR A 360 -1.58 17.48 -10.92
C TYR A 360 -0.09 17.18 -10.79
N HIS A 361 0.60 17.11 -11.92
CA HIS A 361 2.04 16.95 -11.99
C HIS A 361 2.67 18.24 -12.53
N HIS A 362 3.76 18.68 -11.90
CA HIS A 362 4.57 19.81 -12.36
C HIS A 362 6.05 19.50 -12.16
N GLY A 363 6.74 19.16 -13.24
CA GLY A 363 8.08 18.62 -13.15
C GLY A 363 8.62 18.18 -14.49
N TYR A 364 9.23 17.01 -14.51
CA TYR A 364 9.80 16.41 -15.70
C TYR A 364 8.96 15.21 -16.12
N SER A 365 8.93 14.93 -17.42
CA SER A 365 8.33 13.70 -17.93
C SER A 365 8.96 12.50 -17.22
N LEU A 366 8.16 11.46 -17.04
CA LEU A 366 8.58 10.22 -16.38
C LEU A 366 8.96 9.16 -17.41
N GLU A 367 8.68 9.43 -18.69
CA GLU A 367 8.60 8.47 -19.77
C GLU A 367 9.90 8.41 -20.57
N GLY A 368 10.65 7.32 -20.39
CA GLY A 368 11.81 6.97 -21.20
C GLY A 368 12.71 8.14 -21.59
N GLN A 369 12.90 8.34 -22.90
CA GLN A 369 13.89 9.30 -23.39
C GLN A 369 13.48 10.76 -23.21
N PHE A 370 12.22 10.98 -22.82
CA PHE A 370 11.67 12.29 -22.56
C PHE A 370 11.87 12.73 -21.11
N GLN A 371 12.48 11.90 -20.26
CA GLN A 371 12.66 12.17 -18.82
C GLN A 371 13.42 13.46 -18.48
N LYS A 372 14.13 14.05 -19.44
CA LYS A 372 14.86 15.32 -19.27
C LYS A 372 14.04 16.54 -19.71
N GLU A 373 12.83 16.35 -20.21
CA GLU A 373 11.92 17.38 -20.67
C GLU A 373 10.91 17.77 -19.59
N ARG A 374 10.67 19.08 -19.42
CA ARG A 374 9.69 19.56 -18.43
C ARG A 374 8.28 19.51 -18.98
N THR A 375 7.36 19.01 -18.16
CA THR A 375 5.93 18.97 -18.47
C THR A 375 5.09 19.35 -17.25
N HIS A 376 3.80 19.51 -17.48
CA HIS A 376 2.79 19.52 -16.45
C HIS A 376 1.48 19.02 -17.04
N TYR A 377 0.69 18.35 -16.22
CA TYR A 377 -0.59 17.83 -16.67
C TYR A 377 -1.53 17.65 -15.47
N PHE A 378 -2.82 17.65 -15.76
CA PHE A 378 -3.84 17.13 -14.85
C PHE A 378 -4.11 15.67 -15.20
N GLU A 379 -4.36 14.86 -14.18
CA GLU A 379 -4.69 13.44 -14.34
C GLU A 379 -6.02 13.10 -13.66
N PHE A 380 -6.75 12.14 -14.23
CA PHE A 380 -7.91 11.51 -13.63
C PHE A 380 -7.74 10.01 -13.75
N ASN A 381 -7.45 9.33 -12.64
CA ASN A 381 -7.03 7.93 -12.68
C ASN A 381 -7.80 7.09 -11.66
N MET A 382 -7.85 5.79 -11.97
CA MET A 382 -8.23 4.74 -11.03
C MET A 382 -7.01 3.88 -10.72
N ASN A 383 -6.85 3.48 -9.46
CA ASN A 383 -5.72 2.69 -8.99
C ASN A 383 -6.19 1.53 -8.11
N TYR A 384 -5.52 0.39 -8.23
CA TYR A 384 -5.67 -0.76 -7.36
C TYR A 384 -4.28 -1.23 -6.87
N GLY A 385 -4.10 -1.27 -5.56
CA GLY A 385 -2.81 -1.57 -4.92
C GLY A 385 -2.92 -1.42 -3.40
N PHE A 386 -1.86 -1.69 -2.64
CA PHE A 386 -1.86 -1.53 -1.17
C PHE A 386 -2.01 -0.07 -0.72
#